data_AF-A0A6J1LEF2-F1
#
_entry.id   AF-A0A6J1LEF2-F1
#
_cell.length_a   1.000
_cell.length_b   1.000
_cell.length_c   1.000
_cell.angle_alpha   90.00
_cell.angle_beta   90.00
_cell.angle_gamma   90.00
#
_symmetry.space_group_name_H-M   'P 1'
#
loop_
_entity.id
_entity.type
_entity.pdbx_description
1 polymer ?
#
loop_
_entity_poly.entity_id
_entity_poly.type
_entity_poly.pdbx_seq_one_letter_code
_entity_poly.pdbx_strand_id
1 'polypeptide(L)'
;MCVRTAWECTSQQLTGACLMLNGVLTYLYSGTLFQIIYVSVKMGSSYEFSTLYVILSWVEGVCLFVLIVDLCWVCCHMGTLLLASISVAYSLGVFLLFAGSYSVIMYTDVYVVVRSFHTDNLWSYEIVYHCCGINGPSDYGNVSQKDTVPVSCYKDQEEKLENLYKRGCIFATDDSWFWFVFSNCYWFAFVLFCANLITHWKLRERLRSF
;
A
#
# COMPACT_ATOMS: atom_id res chain seq x y z
N MET A 1 1.27 15.61 -47.74
CA MET A 1 0.71 14.32 -47.27
C MET A 1 1.24 14.10 -45.86
N CYS A 2 0.39 14.22 -44.84
CA CYS A 2 0.78 13.86 -43.47
C CYS A 2 0.86 12.33 -43.38
N VAL A 3 2.07 11.81 -43.24
CA VAL A 3 2.30 10.39 -42.96
C VAL A 3 1.88 10.17 -41.51
N ARG A 4 0.67 9.65 -41.29
CA ARG A 4 0.29 9.06 -40.00
C ARG A 4 1.30 7.97 -39.70
N THR A 5 2.13 8.16 -38.69
CA THR A 5 3.00 7.08 -38.21
C THR A 5 2.13 6.00 -37.57
N ALA A 6 2.57 4.73 -37.64
CA ALA A 6 1.87 3.58 -37.06
C ALA A 6 1.64 3.65 -35.52
N TRP A 7 2.05 4.76 -34.90
CA TRP A 7 1.93 5.10 -33.48
C TRP A 7 0.81 6.10 -33.17
N GLU A 8 0.04 6.52 -34.18
CA GLU A 8 -1.15 7.34 -33.95
C GLU A 8 -2.29 6.48 -33.38
N CYS A 9 -2.30 6.29 -32.06
CA CYS A 9 -3.42 5.67 -31.37
C CYS A 9 -4.72 6.43 -31.68
N THR A 10 -5.77 5.68 -31.98
CA THR A 10 -7.13 6.20 -32.16
C THR A 10 -7.71 6.67 -30.82
N SER A 11 -8.70 7.56 -30.84
CA SER A 11 -9.39 8.00 -29.61
C SER A 11 -9.97 6.82 -28.82
N GLN A 12 -10.50 5.81 -29.50
CA GLN A 12 -11.05 4.61 -28.86
C GLN A 12 -9.97 3.79 -28.14
N GLN A 13 -8.78 3.62 -28.74
CA GLN A 13 -7.66 2.93 -28.10
C GLN A 13 -7.15 3.69 -26.87
N LEU A 14 -7.09 5.03 -26.95
CA LEU A 14 -6.70 5.88 -25.81
C LEU A 14 -7.72 5.84 -24.68
N THR A 15 -9.02 5.89 -24.99
CA THR A 15 -10.10 5.73 -24.00
C THR A 15 -10.01 4.37 -23.32
N GLY A 16 -9.84 3.28 -24.08
CA GLY A 16 -9.67 1.94 -23.51
C GLY A 16 -8.44 1.83 -22.61
N ALA A 17 -7.31 2.41 -23.01
CA ALA A 17 -6.09 2.44 -22.20
C ALA A 17 -6.28 3.23 -20.89
N CYS A 18 -6.91 4.41 -20.94
CA CYS A 18 -7.25 5.20 -19.74
C CYS A 18 -8.16 4.41 -18.78
N LEU A 19 -9.20 3.76 -19.29
CA LEU A 19 -10.11 2.94 -18.47
C LEU A 19 -9.38 1.76 -17.82
N MET A 20 -8.52 1.05 -18.57
CA MET A 20 -7.74 -0.06 -18.04
C MET A 20 -6.75 0.40 -16.97
N LEU A 21 -5.98 1.47 -17.23
CA LEU A 21 -5.00 1.99 -16.27
C LEU A 21 -5.68 2.52 -15.00
N ASN A 22 -6.76 3.30 -15.14
CA ASN A 22 -7.55 3.73 -13.98
C ASN A 22 -8.11 2.54 -13.21
N GLY A 23 -8.69 1.54 -13.88
CA GLY A 23 -9.23 0.35 -13.22
C GLY A 23 -8.17 -0.42 -12.43
N VAL A 24 -6.97 -0.60 -12.99
CA VAL A 24 -5.85 -1.23 -12.29
C VAL A 24 -5.40 -0.39 -11.08
N LEU A 25 -5.27 0.93 -11.24
CA LEU A 25 -4.94 1.83 -10.12
C LEU A 25 -5.99 1.77 -9.02
N THR A 26 -7.28 1.83 -9.36
CA THR A 26 -8.39 1.70 -8.40
C THR A 26 -8.32 0.37 -7.66
N TYR A 27 -8.07 -0.74 -8.36
CA TYR A 27 -7.91 -2.04 -7.71
C TYR A 27 -6.74 -2.05 -6.72
N LEU A 28 -5.56 -1.58 -7.12
CA LEU A 28 -4.38 -1.54 -6.26
C LEU A 28 -4.63 -0.71 -5.00
N TYR A 29 -5.10 0.53 -5.15
CA TYR A 29 -5.36 1.41 -4.01
C TYR A 29 -6.51 0.90 -3.12
N SER A 30 -7.49 0.18 -3.67
CA SER A 30 -8.56 -0.42 -2.86
C SER A 30 -8.03 -1.55 -1.97
N GLY A 31 -7.11 -2.36 -2.49
CA GLY A 31 -6.44 -3.41 -1.73
C GLY A 31 -5.58 -2.83 -0.61
N THR A 32 -4.79 -1.80 -0.91
CA THR A 32 -3.96 -1.13 0.11
C THR A 32 -4.80 -0.44 1.18
N LEU A 33 -5.86 0.27 0.78
CA LEU A 33 -6.76 0.92 1.74
C LEU A 33 -7.41 -0.10 2.69
N PHE A 34 -7.83 -1.26 2.17
CA PHE A 34 -8.37 -2.34 2.99
C PHE A 34 -7.35 -2.84 4.03
N GLN A 35 -6.09 -3.03 3.62
CA GLN A 35 -5.01 -3.43 4.53
C GLN A 35 -4.75 -2.38 5.61
N ILE A 36 -4.69 -1.09 5.24
CA ILE A 36 -4.46 0.02 6.18
C ILE A 36 -5.62 0.13 7.19
N ILE A 37 -6.87 0.04 6.73
CA ILE A 37 -8.05 0.07 7.60
C ILE A 37 -8.04 -1.12 8.56
N TYR A 38 -7.76 -2.33 8.05
CA TYR A 38 -7.70 -3.55 8.87
C TYR A 38 -6.67 -3.39 10.00
N VAL A 39 -5.46 -2.94 9.66
CA VAL A 39 -4.38 -2.68 10.62
C VAL A 39 -4.79 -1.61 11.64
N SER A 40 -5.39 -0.50 11.19
CA SER A 40 -5.82 0.59 12.07
C SER A 40 -6.88 0.15 13.08
N VAL A 41 -7.82 -0.72 12.67
CA VAL A 41 -8.87 -1.25 13.56
C VAL A 41 -8.28 -2.23 14.59
N LYS A 42 -7.28 -3.02 14.21
CA LYS A 42 -6.74 -4.11 15.04
C LYS A 42 -5.63 -3.68 16.00
N MET A 43 -4.79 -2.73 15.61
CA MET A 43 -3.65 -2.25 16.42
C MET A 43 -4.04 -1.36 17.61
N GLY A 44 -5.25 -0.79 17.63
CA GLY A 44 -5.69 0.08 18.72
C GLY A 44 -4.91 1.41 18.82
N SER A 45 -4.89 2.03 20.01
CA SER A 45 -4.48 3.43 20.22
C SER A 45 -2.98 3.67 20.41
N SER A 46 -2.10 2.91 19.76
CA SER A 46 -0.67 3.29 19.70
C SER A 46 -0.53 4.57 18.87
N TYR A 47 -0.41 5.72 19.54
CA TYR A 47 -0.58 7.06 18.95
C TYR A 47 0.31 7.35 17.73
N GLU A 48 1.60 6.98 17.79
CA GLU A 48 2.55 7.27 16.70
C GLU A 48 2.25 6.43 15.44
N PHE A 49 1.94 5.15 15.64
CA PHE A 49 1.60 4.22 14.58
C PHE A 49 0.23 4.55 13.95
N SER A 50 -0.77 4.84 14.79
CA SER A 50 -2.14 5.13 14.37
C SER A 50 -2.24 6.40 13.52
N THR A 51 -1.49 7.45 13.87
CA THR A 51 -1.58 8.74 13.16
C THR A 51 -1.14 8.63 11.70
N LEU A 52 -0.02 7.95 11.43
CA LEU A 52 0.48 7.76 10.06
C LEU A 52 -0.51 6.94 9.21
N TYR A 53 -1.01 5.83 9.75
CA TYR A 53 -1.94 4.94 9.03
C TYR A 53 -3.30 5.60 8.80
N VAL A 54 -3.79 6.42 9.74
CA VAL A 54 -5.00 7.23 9.53
C VAL A 54 -4.78 8.21 8.38
N ILE A 55 -3.69 8.97 8.38
CA ILE A 55 -3.38 9.92 7.30
C ILE A 55 -3.27 9.20 5.95
N LEU A 56 -2.54 8.09 5.90
CA LEU A 56 -2.43 7.28 4.69
C LEU A 56 -3.81 6.82 4.22
N SER A 57 -4.66 6.28 5.10
CA SER A 57 -6.02 5.85 4.73
C SER A 57 -6.86 6.96 4.12
N TRP A 58 -6.75 8.19 4.66
CA TRP A 58 -7.48 9.35 4.15
C TRP A 58 -6.99 9.76 2.76
N VAL A 59 -5.67 9.89 2.59
CA VAL A 59 -5.10 10.28 1.29
C VAL A 59 -5.39 9.22 0.24
N GLU A 60 -5.32 7.95 0.61
CA GLU A 60 -5.62 6.82 -0.26
C GLU A 60 -7.10 6.75 -0.64
N GLY A 61 -8.00 7.01 0.32
CA GLY A 61 -9.44 7.15 0.09
C GLY A 61 -9.79 8.30 -0.86
N VAL A 62 -9.15 9.46 -0.69
CA VAL A 62 -9.32 10.60 -1.62
C VAL A 62 -8.79 10.25 -3.00
N CYS A 63 -7.62 9.61 -3.09
CA CYS A 63 -7.05 9.16 -4.36
C CYS A 63 -7.99 8.20 -5.10
N LEU A 64 -8.55 7.21 -4.40
CA LEU A 64 -9.55 6.28 -4.94
C LEU A 64 -10.80 7.00 -5.43
N PHE A 65 -11.33 7.94 -4.65
CA PHE A 65 -12.49 8.72 -5.04
C PHE A 65 -12.21 9.48 -6.36
N VAL A 66 -11.05 10.13 -6.48
CA VAL A 66 -10.67 10.85 -7.71
C VAL A 66 -10.54 9.89 -8.89
N LEU A 67 -9.94 8.71 -8.71
CA LEU A 67 -9.82 7.70 -9.78
C LEU A 67 -11.19 7.19 -10.25
N ILE A 68 -12.13 6.97 -9.34
CA ILE A 68 -13.51 6.55 -9.67
C ILE A 68 -14.25 7.65 -10.44
N VAL A 69 -14.11 8.90 -9.99
CA VAL A 69 -14.69 10.06 -10.69
C VAL A 69 -14.07 10.23 -12.08
N ASP A 70 -12.76 10.01 -12.21
CA ASP A 70 -12.04 10.08 -13.48
C ASP A 70 -12.52 9.02 -14.48
N LEU A 71 -12.80 7.79 -14.04
CA LEU A 71 -13.44 6.76 -14.88
C LEU A 71 -14.74 7.27 -15.52
N CYS A 72 -15.59 7.95 -14.74
CA CYS A 72 -16.83 8.55 -15.26
C CYS A 72 -16.52 9.66 -16.28
N TRP A 73 -15.50 10.49 -16.04
CA TRP A 73 -15.13 11.57 -16.96
C TRP A 73 -14.51 11.08 -18.27
N VAL A 74 -13.77 9.96 -18.23
CA VAL A 74 -13.29 9.26 -19.43
C VAL A 74 -14.46 8.75 -20.27
N CYS A 75 -15.45 8.10 -19.64
CA CYS A 75 -16.66 7.63 -20.31
C CYS A 75 -17.51 8.76 -20.91
N CYS A 76 -17.59 9.90 -20.22
CA CYS A 76 -18.37 11.07 -20.67
C CYS A 76 -17.58 12.01 -21.60
N HIS A 77 -16.35 11.65 -22.01
CA HIS A 77 -15.48 12.44 -22.90
C HIS A 77 -15.25 13.91 -22.45
N MET A 78 -15.16 14.18 -21.14
CA MET A 78 -15.01 15.54 -20.61
C MET A 78 -13.54 16.03 -20.62
N GLY A 79 -13.03 16.40 -21.79
CA GLY A 79 -11.61 16.71 -22.06
C GLY A 79 -10.88 17.65 -21.08
N THR A 80 -11.51 18.71 -20.58
CA THR A 80 -10.86 19.65 -19.64
C THR A 80 -10.77 19.09 -18.23
N LEU A 81 -11.78 18.33 -17.80
CA LEU A 81 -11.84 17.75 -16.45
C LEU A 81 -10.90 16.54 -16.33
N LEU A 82 -10.75 15.76 -17.40
CA LEU A 82 -9.86 14.60 -17.50
C LEU A 82 -8.40 14.87 -17.08
N LEU A 83 -7.82 16.00 -17.52
CA LEU A 83 -6.43 16.30 -17.15
C LEU A 83 -6.34 16.83 -15.71
N ALA A 84 -7.38 17.50 -15.22
CA ALA A 84 -7.41 18.04 -13.87
C ALA A 84 -7.52 16.93 -12.82
N SER A 85 -8.43 15.96 -12.99
CA SER A 85 -8.55 14.77 -12.11
C SER A 85 -7.25 14.01 -12.03
N ILE A 86 -6.70 13.60 -13.17
CA ILE A 86 -5.53 12.75 -13.19
C ILE A 86 -4.30 13.47 -12.61
N SER A 87 -4.20 14.79 -12.76
CA SER A 87 -3.12 15.59 -12.15
C SER A 87 -3.23 15.63 -10.62
N VAL A 88 -4.45 15.74 -10.09
CA VAL A 88 -4.71 15.65 -8.64
C VAL A 88 -4.38 14.25 -8.14
N ALA A 89 -4.86 13.20 -8.80
CA ALA A 89 -4.58 11.81 -8.44
C ALA A 89 -3.07 11.51 -8.50
N TYR A 90 -2.36 12.01 -9.52
CA TYR A 90 -0.91 11.89 -9.63
C TYR A 90 -0.19 12.55 -8.44
N SER A 91 -0.59 13.77 -8.06
CA SER A 91 0.02 14.48 -6.94
C SER A 91 -0.18 13.74 -5.61
N LEU A 92 -1.38 13.19 -5.38
CA LEU A 92 -1.67 12.33 -4.23
C LEU A 92 -0.86 11.02 -4.30
N GLY A 93 -0.74 10.42 -5.48
CA GLY A 93 0.07 9.22 -5.72
C GLY A 93 1.55 9.43 -5.40
N VAL A 94 2.12 10.59 -5.73
CA VAL A 94 3.49 10.96 -5.36
C VAL A 94 3.64 11.11 -3.85
N PHE A 95 2.69 11.74 -3.18
CA PHE A 95 2.70 11.81 -1.72
C PHE A 95 2.65 10.40 -1.10
N LEU A 96 1.74 9.54 -1.57
CA LEU A 96 1.60 8.16 -1.10
C LEU A 96 2.86 7.34 -1.37
N LEU A 97 3.57 7.59 -2.49
CA LEU A 97 4.86 6.97 -2.77
C LEU A 97 5.88 7.28 -1.67
N PHE A 98 6.04 8.55 -1.30
CA PHE A 98 7.00 8.92 -0.25
C PHE A 98 6.57 8.46 1.13
N ALA A 99 5.31 8.70 1.50
CA ALA A 99 4.78 8.35 2.82
C ALA A 99 4.74 6.82 3.02
N GLY A 100 4.33 6.08 1.99
CA GLY A 100 4.32 4.61 1.98
C GLY A 100 5.72 3.99 1.90
N SER A 101 6.67 4.64 1.23
CA SER A 101 8.08 4.19 1.30
C SER A 101 8.65 4.39 2.71
N TYR A 102 8.35 5.53 3.35
CA TYR A 102 8.81 5.81 4.71
C TYR A 102 8.21 4.88 5.75
N SER A 103 6.91 4.55 5.65
CA SER A 103 6.26 3.62 6.58
C SER A 103 6.91 2.23 6.55
N VAL A 104 7.33 1.76 5.37
CA VAL A 104 7.95 0.43 5.22
C VAL A 104 9.42 0.43 5.69
N ILE A 105 10.12 1.57 5.71
CA ILE A 105 11.45 1.67 6.35
C ILE A 105 11.34 1.49 7.86
N MET A 106 10.27 2.06 8.44
CA MET A 106 10.05 2.05 9.88
C MET A 106 9.42 0.75 10.39
N TYR A 107 8.63 0.06 9.57
CA TYR A 107 7.83 -1.08 9.99
C TYR A 107 7.87 -2.24 8.99
N THR A 108 8.02 -3.46 9.51
CA THR A 108 7.94 -4.71 8.73
C THR A 108 6.49 -5.03 8.44
N ASP A 109 6.18 -5.43 7.19
CA ASP A 109 4.86 -5.84 6.66
C ASP A 109 3.75 -5.94 7.73
N VAL A 110 3.25 -4.78 8.14
CA VAL A 110 2.48 -4.65 9.37
C VAL A 110 1.15 -5.37 9.26
N TYR A 111 0.61 -5.38 8.05
CA TYR A 111 -0.58 -6.15 7.73
C TYR A 111 -0.37 -7.64 7.97
N VAL A 112 0.75 -8.22 7.50
CA VAL A 112 1.05 -9.64 7.70
C VAL A 112 1.23 -9.96 9.18
N VAL A 113 1.97 -9.14 9.93
CA VAL A 113 2.18 -9.36 11.38
C VAL A 113 0.85 -9.30 12.14
N VAL A 114 0.06 -8.25 11.93
CA VAL A 114 -1.22 -8.06 12.64
C VAL A 114 -2.23 -9.14 12.26
N ARG A 115 -2.31 -9.51 10.97
CA ARG A 115 -3.20 -10.59 10.52
C ARG A 115 -2.78 -11.95 11.08
N SER A 116 -1.48 -12.26 11.06
CA SER A 116 -0.95 -13.55 11.53
C SER A 116 -1.11 -13.69 13.04
N PHE A 117 -0.93 -12.60 13.80
CA PHE A 117 -1.21 -12.58 15.23
C PHE A 117 -2.69 -12.89 15.53
N HIS A 118 -3.62 -12.25 14.83
CA HIS A 118 -5.06 -12.49 15.04
C HIS A 118 -5.61 -13.77 14.40
N THR A 119 -4.77 -14.54 13.71
CA THR A 119 -5.14 -15.85 13.13
C THR A 119 -4.31 -16.99 13.70
N ASP A 120 -3.61 -16.76 14.82
CA ASP A 120 -2.75 -17.73 15.52
C ASP A 120 -1.64 -18.35 14.63
N ASN A 121 -1.19 -17.60 13.62
CA ASN A 121 -0.19 -18.03 12.62
C ASN A 121 1.12 -17.23 12.68
N LEU A 122 1.39 -16.50 13.77
CA LEU A 122 2.60 -15.67 13.89
C LEU A 122 3.88 -16.48 14.19
N TRP A 123 3.76 -17.70 14.70
CA TRP A 123 4.86 -18.60 15.08
C TRP A 123 6.02 -18.69 14.08
N SER A 124 5.76 -18.88 12.79
CA SER A 124 6.81 -18.93 11.75
C SER A 124 7.57 -17.61 11.64
N TYR A 125 6.87 -16.49 11.81
CA TYR A 125 7.47 -15.16 11.78
C TYR A 125 8.35 -14.92 13.01
N GLU A 126 7.87 -15.33 14.19
CA GLU A 126 8.60 -15.24 15.46
C GLU A 126 9.90 -16.05 15.45
N ILE A 127 9.86 -17.26 14.89
CA ILE A 127 11.03 -18.14 14.76
C ILE A 127 12.05 -17.56 13.78
N VAL A 128 11.59 -17.10 12.61
CA VAL A 128 12.48 -16.61 11.54
C VAL A 128 13.13 -15.28 11.91
N TYR A 129 12.35 -14.35 12.46
CA TYR A 129 12.79 -12.98 12.72
C TYR A 129 13.18 -12.74 14.19
N HIS A 130 13.19 -13.77 15.03
CA HIS A 130 13.58 -13.71 16.44
C HIS A 130 12.84 -12.58 17.19
N CYS A 131 11.53 -12.54 17.00
CA CYS A 131 10.63 -11.54 17.55
C CYS A 131 9.49 -12.21 18.33
N CYS A 132 8.69 -11.43 19.07
CA CYS A 132 7.53 -11.96 19.79
C CYS A 132 6.39 -10.96 19.81
N GLY A 133 5.18 -11.42 19.45
CA GLY A 133 3.99 -10.58 19.44
C GLY A 133 4.06 -9.45 18.41
N ILE A 134 3.07 -8.55 18.41
CA ILE A 134 3.02 -7.42 17.50
C ILE A 134 4.06 -6.37 17.92
N ASN A 135 3.88 -5.79 19.10
CA ASN A 135 4.75 -4.80 19.74
C ASN A 135 5.75 -5.44 20.73
N GLY A 136 5.43 -6.64 21.24
CA GLY A 136 6.29 -7.38 22.16
C GLY A 136 5.56 -8.55 22.83
N PRO A 137 6.26 -9.29 23.71
CA PRO A 137 5.71 -10.48 24.36
C PRO A 137 4.52 -10.19 25.30
N SER A 138 4.33 -8.93 25.72
CA SER A 138 3.16 -8.49 26.48
C SER A 138 1.85 -8.59 25.72
N ASP A 139 1.89 -8.67 24.38
CA ASP A 139 0.68 -8.82 23.56
C ASP A 139 -0.02 -10.17 23.80
N TYR A 140 0.73 -11.18 24.25
CA TYR A 140 0.20 -12.48 24.67
C TYR A 140 -0.32 -12.50 26.11
N GLY A 141 -0.20 -11.38 26.84
CA GLY A 141 -0.67 -11.24 28.22
C GLY A 141 0.49 -11.12 29.22
N ASN A 142 0.28 -11.69 30.43
CA ASN A 142 1.26 -11.56 31.50
C ASN A 142 2.45 -12.51 31.25
N VAL A 143 3.57 -11.92 30.86
CA VAL A 143 4.84 -12.58 30.53
C VAL A 143 5.46 -13.35 31.70
N SER A 144 5.00 -13.08 32.92
CA SER A 144 5.48 -13.73 34.15
C SER A 144 4.74 -15.03 34.47
N GLN A 145 3.63 -15.32 33.78
CA GLN A 145 2.87 -16.56 33.92
C GLN A 145 3.36 -17.58 32.89
N LYS A 146 3.49 -18.84 33.32
CA LYS A 146 3.77 -19.96 32.42
C LYS A 146 2.53 -20.21 31.53
N ASP A 147 2.74 -20.55 30.26
CA ASP A 147 1.72 -20.89 29.25
C ASP A 147 0.96 -19.72 28.57
N THR A 148 1.30 -18.46 28.85
CA THR A 148 0.70 -17.31 28.12
C THR A 148 1.42 -17.00 26.82
N VAL A 149 2.74 -17.13 26.78
CA VAL A 149 3.58 -16.80 25.62
C VAL A 149 3.93 -18.06 24.84
N PRO A 150 3.77 -18.08 23.50
CA PRO A 150 4.08 -19.27 22.71
C PRO A 150 5.58 -19.58 22.69
N VAL A 151 5.91 -20.86 22.54
CA VAL A 151 7.30 -21.37 22.52
C VAL A 151 8.12 -20.74 21.38
N SER A 152 7.47 -20.32 20.30
CA SER A 152 8.09 -19.60 19.17
C SER A 152 8.77 -18.29 19.58
N CYS A 153 8.36 -17.67 20.68
CA CYS A 153 8.96 -16.44 21.21
C CYS A 153 10.25 -16.67 22.01
N TYR A 154 10.66 -17.92 22.23
CA TYR A 154 11.83 -18.25 23.03
C TYR A 154 12.96 -18.74 22.14
N LYS A 155 14.17 -18.25 22.43
CA LYS A 155 15.39 -18.74 21.81
C LYS A 155 15.53 -20.24 22.03
N ASP A 156 15.85 -20.95 20.94
CA ASP A 156 16.00 -22.41 20.92
C ASP A 156 14.76 -23.16 21.44
N GLN A 157 13.60 -22.50 21.48
CA GLN A 157 12.34 -23.05 21.99
C GLN A 157 12.41 -23.45 23.47
N GLU A 158 13.33 -22.85 24.23
CA GLU A 158 13.45 -23.07 25.66
C GLU A 158 12.66 -22.00 26.45
N GLU A 159 11.57 -22.41 27.13
CA GLU A 159 10.68 -21.57 27.95
C GLU A 159 11.35 -20.99 29.22
N LYS A 160 12.41 -20.21 29.04
CA LYS A 160 13.11 -19.46 30.08
C LYS A 160 12.96 -17.98 29.78
N LEU A 161 12.64 -17.18 30.80
CA LEU A 161 12.51 -15.72 30.68
C LEU A 161 13.76 -15.04 30.09
N GLU A 162 14.94 -15.63 30.30
CA GLU A 162 16.22 -15.17 29.74
C GLU A 162 16.30 -15.32 28.22
N ASN A 163 15.58 -16.32 27.68
CA ASN A 163 15.56 -16.65 26.26
C ASN A 163 14.42 -15.96 25.49
N LEU A 164 13.55 -15.21 26.18
CA LEU A 164 12.39 -14.58 25.58
C LEU A 164 12.79 -13.40 24.69
N TYR A 165 12.30 -13.39 23.45
CA TYR A 165 12.46 -12.25 22.56
C TYR A 165 11.66 -11.04 23.07
N LYS A 166 12.36 -9.92 23.25
CA LYS A 166 11.77 -8.65 23.73
C LYS A 166 11.30 -7.73 22.61
N ARG A 167 11.77 -7.96 21.38
CA ARG A 167 11.43 -7.15 20.20
C ARG A 167 10.09 -7.62 19.63
N GLY A 168 9.18 -6.68 19.40
CA GLY A 168 7.95 -6.94 18.65
C GLY A 168 8.21 -7.24 17.18
N CYS A 169 7.39 -8.12 16.58
CA CYS A 169 7.56 -8.52 15.19
C CYS A 169 7.34 -7.40 14.18
N ILE A 170 6.59 -6.34 14.51
CA ILE A 170 6.46 -5.17 13.61
C ILE A 170 7.79 -4.44 13.44
N PHE A 171 8.64 -4.49 14.45
CA PHE A 171 9.94 -3.84 14.45
C PHE A 171 11.03 -4.76 13.92
N ALA A 172 10.73 -6.01 13.56
CA ALA A 172 11.71 -7.03 13.15
C ALA A 172 12.12 -6.93 11.67
N THR A 173 12.37 -5.71 11.21
CA THR A 173 12.76 -5.44 9.82
C THR A 173 14.14 -6.04 9.54
N ASP A 174 14.23 -6.82 8.46
CA ASP A 174 15.49 -7.23 7.85
C ASP A 174 15.95 -6.18 6.83
N ASP A 175 17.25 -5.86 6.83
CA ASP A 175 17.94 -4.83 6.02
C ASP A 175 17.98 -5.12 4.49
N SER A 176 16.95 -5.75 3.93
CA SER A 176 16.86 -6.04 2.49
C SER A 176 16.26 -4.87 1.68
N TRP A 177 16.91 -3.70 1.75
CA TRP A 177 16.55 -2.48 1.00
C TRP A 177 16.33 -2.69 -0.52
N PHE A 178 17.00 -3.69 -1.11
CA PHE A 178 16.89 -3.98 -2.55
C PHE A 178 15.56 -4.66 -2.94
N TRP A 179 15.06 -5.59 -2.12
CA TRP A 179 13.74 -6.20 -2.33
C TRP A 179 12.61 -5.22 -1.96
N PHE A 180 12.88 -4.28 -1.07
CA PHE A 180 11.99 -3.21 -0.61
C PHE A 180 11.51 -2.24 -1.70
N VAL A 181 12.36 -1.88 -2.68
CA VAL A 181 11.94 -1.01 -3.81
C VAL A 181 11.00 -1.75 -4.78
N PHE A 182 11.17 -3.07 -4.92
CA PHE A 182 10.37 -3.90 -5.84
C PHE A 182 9.10 -4.49 -5.20
N SER A 183 9.08 -4.68 -3.87
CA SER A 183 7.90 -5.18 -3.15
C SER A 183 6.86 -4.10 -2.85
N ASN A 184 7.22 -2.81 -2.98
CA ASN A 184 6.32 -1.73 -2.62
C ASN A 184 5.36 -1.40 -3.78
N CYS A 185 4.09 -1.73 -3.60
CA CYS A 185 3.02 -1.47 -4.57
C CYS A 185 2.93 0.00 -5.02
N TYR A 186 3.41 0.95 -4.19
CA TYR A 186 3.44 2.36 -4.52
C TYR A 186 4.37 2.72 -5.68
N TRP A 187 5.52 2.05 -5.85
CA TRP A 187 6.42 2.30 -6.99
C TRP A 187 5.78 1.85 -8.31
N PHE A 188 5.14 0.67 -8.29
CA PHE A 188 4.40 0.17 -9.44
C PHE A 188 3.20 1.08 -9.76
N ALA A 189 2.43 1.49 -8.74
CA ALA A 189 1.34 2.44 -8.89
C ALA A 189 1.82 3.80 -9.44
N PHE A 190 3.00 4.28 -9.03
CA PHE A 190 3.59 5.51 -9.55
C PHE A 190 3.92 5.41 -11.05
N VAL A 191 4.53 4.30 -11.49
CA VAL A 191 4.79 4.07 -12.93
C VAL A 191 3.48 4.03 -13.72
N LEU A 192 2.46 3.37 -13.18
CA LEU A 192 1.12 3.35 -13.80
C LEU A 192 0.49 4.73 -13.84
N PHE A 193 0.67 5.55 -12.80
CA PHE A 193 0.22 6.94 -12.78
C PHE A 193 0.90 7.81 -13.84
N CYS A 194 2.21 7.67 -14.03
CA CYS A 194 2.94 8.33 -15.12
C CYS A 194 2.38 7.93 -16.48
N ALA A 195 2.19 6.63 -16.72
CA ALA A 195 1.61 6.12 -17.96
C ALA A 195 0.19 6.69 -18.17
N ASN A 196 -0.63 6.70 -17.11
CA ASN A 196 -2.00 7.16 -17.16
C ASN A 196 -2.11 8.68 -17.39
N LEU A 197 -1.21 9.48 -16.82
CA LEU A 197 -1.11 10.91 -17.09
C LEU A 197 -0.80 11.19 -18.56
N ILE A 198 0.15 10.44 -19.15
CA ILE A 198 0.52 10.57 -20.57
C ILE A 198 -0.65 10.18 -21.47
N THR A 199 -1.37 9.09 -21.17
CA THR A 199 -2.54 8.66 -21.96
C THR A 199 -3.68 9.67 -21.87
N HIS A 200 -3.95 10.24 -20.69
CA HIS A 200 -4.94 11.30 -20.50
C HIS A 200 -4.58 12.58 -21.28
N TRP A 201 -3.31 12.97 -21.26
CA TRP A 201 -2.83 14.10 -22.04
C TRP A 201 -3.05 13.88 -23.55
N LYS A 202 -2.66 12.72 -24.09
CA LYS A 202 -2.90 12.36 -25.50
C LYS A 202 -4.37 12.28 -25.85
N LEU A 203 -5.21 11.73 -24.97
CA LEU A 203 -6.66 11.66 -25.18
C LEU A 203 -7.29 13.06 -25.25
N ARG A 204 -6.89 13.97 -24.36
CA ARG A 204 -7.35 15.37 -24.37
C ARG A 204 -6.98 16.09 -25.67
N GLU A 205 -5.76 15.91 -26.17
CA GLU A 205 -5.35 16.50 -27.44
C GLU A 205 -6.22 16.02 -28.61
N ARG A 206 -6.53 14.72 -28.66
CA ARG A 206 -7.42 14.16 -29.67
C ARG A 206 -8.85 14.70 -29.54
N LEU A 207 -9.40 14.79 -28.32
CA LEU A 207 -10.75 15.32 -28.09
C LEU A 207 -10.89 16.81 -28.41
N ARG A 208 -9.80 17.59 -28.37
CA ARG A 208 -9.78 19.01 -28.79
C ARG A 208 -9.64 19.21 -30.29
N SER A 209 -9.18 18.19 -31.02
CA SER A 209 -8.98 18.26 -32.47
C SER A 209 -10.24 17.92 -33.29
N PHE A 210 -11.33 17.54 -32.61
CA PHE A 210 -12.68 17.35 -33.16
C PHE A 210 -13.57 18.52 -32.73
#